data_AF-A0A0F9CT96-F1
#
_entry.id   AF-A0A0F9CT96-F1
#
_cell.length_a   1.000
_cell.length_b   1.000
_cell.length_c   1.000
_cell.angle_alpha   90.00
_cell.angle_beta   90.00
_cell.angle_gamma   90.00
#
_symmetry.space_group_name_H-M   'P 1'
#
loop_
_entity.id
_entity.type
_entity.pdbx_description
1 polymer ?
#
loop_
_entity_poly.entity_id
_entity_poly.type
_entity_poly.pdbx_seq_one_letter_code
_entity_poly.pdbx_strand_id
1 'polypeptide(L)'
;MGGRGIDNEDMPTGGSGGGGRPFIPKVMLRDDGEFCRFRFLTEHDEIFWERFHKLGQGSDFRGYTVCLNSALDQDCERCEKDEKPPTTLFLAWVYEFSHFYPPTSEAKTALKKMKERDKDIVIKKTKIGSASFFEVEVNEPMLMQYSTFFRGPIKARAEHHGTLLDRPFEWIRNGERRKQQLSYVLEALDKEKMSKELKELMASLPDLEDVALGRVETLEQDGEEKEDSDDFLEEKGKKSADDDLGLDDNGDEEDDF
;
A
#
# COMPACT_ATOMS: atom_id res chain seq x y z
N MET A 1 -25.71 -27.43 13.52
CA MET A 1 -25.17 -27.48 12.13
C MET A 1 -23.76 -26.95 12.23
N GLY A 2 -22.75 -27.84 12.26
CA GLY A 2 -21.35 -27.42 12.31
C GLY A 2 -20.86 -27.13 10.91
N GLY A 3 -20.55 -25.86 10.62
CA GLY A 3 -19.80 -25.52 9.41
C GLY A 3 -18.43 -26.19 9.47
N ARG A 4 -17.89 -26.60 8.32
CA ARG A 4 -16.45 -26.93 8.23
C ARG A 4 -15.70 -25.68 8.71
N GLY A 5 -14.83 -25.84 9.72
CA GLY A 5 -13.86 -24.80 10.08
C GLY A 5 -12.96 -24.51 8.87
N ILE A 6 -12.43 -23.29 8.81
CA ILE A 6 -11.40 -22.91 7.84
C ILE A 6 -10.13 -23.65 8.20
N ASP A 7 -9.53 -24.35 7.25
CA ASP A 7 -8.24 -25.00 7.45
C ASP A 7 -7.09 -24.19 6.83
N ASN A 8 -5.84 -24.65 7.01
CA ASN A 8 -4.69 -23.96 6.44
C ASN A 8 -4.60 -24.09 4.91
N GLU A 9 -5.35 -25.02 4.28
CA GLU A 9 -5.40 -25.16 2.83
C GLU A 9 -6.29 -24.06 2.22
N ASP A 10 -7.31 -23.62 2.95
CA ASP A 10 -8.16 -22.46 2.62
C ASP A 10 -7.46 -21.11 2.81
N MET A 11 -6.33 -21.07 3.52
CA MET A 11 -5.62 -19.83 3.85
C MET A 11 -4.62 -19.41 2.76
N PRO A 12 -4.52 -18.10 2.43
CA PRO A 12 -3.64 -17.62 1.38
C PRO A 12 -2.18 -17.88 1.78
N THR A 13 -1.47 -18.61 0.92
CA THR A 13 -0.06 -19.03 1.14
C THR A 13 0.96 -17.89 1.02
N GLY A 14 0.51 -16.64 0.96
CA GLY A 14 1.36 -15.46 0.74
C GLY A 14 1.76 -15.34 -0.71
N GLY A 15 0.82 -14.92 -1.55
CA GLY A 15 1.09 -14.53 -2.94
C GLY A 15 1.87 -13.21 -2.99
N SER A 16 3.19 -13.28 -2.91
CA SER A 16 4.10 -12.22 -3.40
C SER A 16 5.39 -12.79 -4.01
N GLY A 17 5.51 -14.12 -4.10
CA GLY A 17 6.64 -14.81 -4.74
C GLY A 17 6.39 -15.08 -6.22
N GLY A 18 6.27 -14.05 -7.05
CA GLY A 18 6.17 -14.25 -8.50
C GLY A 18 5.69 -13.04 -9.27
N GLY A 19 6.53 -12.01 -9.43
CA GLY A 19 6.48 -10.99 -10.50
C GLY A 19 5.24 -10.08 -10.65
N GLY A 20 4.06 -10.48 -10.18
CA GLY A 20 2.81 -9.73 -10.22
C GLY A 20 2.62 -8.84 -8.99
N ARG A 21 1.84 -7.76 -9.15
CA ARG A 21 1.32 -7.01 -7.99
C ARG A 21 0.50 -7.98 -7.12
N PRO A 22 0.57 -7.89 -5.78
CA PRO A 22 -0.40 -8.60 -4.94
C PRO A 22 -1.80 -8.20 -5.39
N PHE A 23 -2.73 -9.16 -5.37
CA PHE A 23 -4.11 -8.94 -5.78
C PHE A 23 -4.70 -7.70 -5.06
N ILE A 24 -4.49 -7.59 -3.74
CA ILE A 24 -4.79 -6.36 -3.01
C ILE A 24 -3.49 -5.56 -2.83
N PRO A 25 -3.39 -4.35 -3.38
CA PRO A 25 -2.21 -3.52 -3.24
C PRO A 25 -2.09 -3.02 -1.79
N LYS A 26 -0.85 -2.88 -1.31
CA LYS A 26 -0.53 -2.51 0.08
C LYS A 26 0.23 -1.21 0.11
N VAL A 27 -0.10 -0.35 1.07
CA VAL A 27 0.70 0.83 1.39
C VAL A 27 2.06 0.34 1.90
N MET A 28 3.14 0.73 1.22
CA MET A 28 4.51 0.33 1.58
C MET A 28 5.45 1.52 1.46
N LEU A 29 6.02 1.94 2.58
CA LEU A 29 7.11 2.92 2.65
C LEU A 29 8.42 2.19 2.92
N ARG A 30 9.44 2.40 2.09
CA ARG A 30 10.69 1.63 2.10
C ARG A 30 11.89 2.45 2.55
N ASP A 31 11.96 3.69 2.10
CA ASP A 31 13.10 4.58 2.20
C ASP A 31 12.84 5.69 3.22
N ASP A 32 13.93 6.32 3.67
CA ASP A 32 13.87 7.38 4.68
C ASP A 32 13.30 8.66 4.08
N GLY A 33 12.33 9.27 4.75
CA GLY A 33 11.59 10.42 4.24
C GLY A 33 10.56 10.08 3.17
N GLU A 34 10.34 8.80 2.85
CA GLU A 34 9.23 8.37 1.99
C GLU A 34 7.91 8.53 2.73
N PHE A 35 6.88 9.02 2.03
CA PHE A 35 5.55 9.16 2.59
C PHE A 35 4.48 9.02 1.52
N CYS A 36 3.25 8.74 1.94
CA CYS A 36 2.10 8.78 1.06
C CYS A 36 1.00 9.64 1.66
N ARG A 37 0.14 10.16 0.79
CA ARG A 37 -1.09 10.87 1.17
C ARG A 37 -2.28 9.98 0.87
N PHE A 38 -3.09 9.72 1.89
CA PHE A 38 -4.27 8.88 1.76
C PHE A 38 -5.44 9.42 2.56
N ARG A 39 -6.63 8.85 2.35
CA ARG A 39 -7.78 8.99 3.25
C ARG A 39 -8.14 7.62 3.81
N PHE A 40 -8.44 7.53 5.11
CA PHE A 40 -8.98 6.29 5.66
C PHE A 40 -10.34 5.99 5.05
N LEU A 41 -10.56 4.72 4.71
CA LEU A 41 -11.85 4.15 4.32
C LEU A 41 -12.37 3.18 5.40
N THR A 42 -11.69 3.11 6.55
CA THR A 42 -12.05 2.30 7.71
C THR A 42 -12.04 3.21 8.93
N GLU A 43 -13.13 3.23 9.71
CA GLU A 43 -13.16 3.98 10.96
C GLU A 43 -12.29 3.30 12.03
N HIS A 44 -11.83 4.04 13.03
CA HIS A 44 -10.87 3.55 14.02
C HIS A 44 -11.33 2.32 14.82
N ASP A 45 -12.64 2.14 15.01
CA ASP A 45 -13.28 1.00 15.69
C ASP A 45 -13.56 -0.18 14.76
N GLU A 46 -13.47 0.04 13.44
CA GLU A 46 -13.60 -0.99 12.39
C GLU A 46 -12.24 -1.53 11.93
N ILE A 47 -11.12 -0.95 12.40
CA ILE A 47 -9.79 -1.46 12.11
C ILE A 47 -9.66 -2.89 12.66
N PHE A 48 -9.25 -3.81 11.80
CA PHE A 48 -9.03 -5.21 12.18
C PHE A 48 -7.67 -5.37 12.85
N TRP A 49 -7.65 -5.70 14.15
CA TRP A 49 -6.44 -5.92 14.94
C TRP A 49 -6.31 -7.41 15.25
N GLU A 50 -5.26 -8.07 14.77
CA GLU A 50 -5.08 -9.50 15.00
C GLU A 50 -3.60 -9.89 14.99
N ARG A 51 -3.32 -11.10 15.46
CA ARG A 51 -2.00 -11.73 15.41
C ARG A 51 -1.80 -12.38 14.05
N PHE A 52 -0.65 -12.10 13.43
CA PHE A 52 -0.28 -12.63 12.13
C PHE A 52 1.06 -13.38 12.21
N HIS A 53 1.14 -14.51 11.50
CA HIS A 53 2.39 -15.19 11.23
C HIS A 53 3.08 -14.56 10.03
N LYS A 54 4.40 -14.40 10.15
CA LYS A 54 5.25 -13.97 9.05
C LYS A 54 5.50 -15.14 8.10
N LEU A 55 5.17 -14.97 6.83
CA LEU A 55 5.44 -15.94 5.78
C LEU A 55 6.85 -15.73 5.23
N GLY A 56 7.73 -16.70 5.47
CA GLY A 56 9.13 -16.68 5.05
C GLY A 56 10.04 -15.72 5.82
N GLN A 57 11.35 -15.81 5.58
CA GLN A 57 12.36 -15.03 6.29
C GLN A 57 13.43 -14.48 5.34
N GLY A 58 14.04 -13.35 5.73
CA GLY A 58 15.11 -12.71 4.95
C GLY A 58 14.62 -12.29 3.56
N SER A 59 15.28 -12.80 2.53
CA SER A 59 14.94 -12.57 1.12
C SER A 59 13.71 -13.33 0.63
N ASP A 60 13.24 -14.37 1.36
CA ASP A 60 12.03 -15.13 1.05
C ASP A 60 10.78 -14.59 1.77
N PHE A 61 10.78 -13.31 2.16
CA PHE A 61 9.58 -12.75 2.79
C PHE A 61 8.42 -12.71 1.78
N ARG A 62 7.36 -13.48 2.09
CA ARG A 62 6.17 -13.65 1.24
C ARG A 62 4.93 -12.94 1.76
N GLY A 63 4.98 -12.38 2.96
CA GLY A 63 3.87 -11.61 3.54
C GLY A 63 3.49 -12.07 4.94
N TYR A 64 2.23 -11.88 5.28
CA TYR A 64 1.65 -12.25 6.57
C TYR A 64 0.37 -13.04 6.34
N THR A 65 0.07 -13.97 7.25
CA THR A 65 -1.20 -14.70 7.32
C THR A 65 -1.74 -14.62 8.74
N VAL A 66 -3.06 -14.56 8.91
CA VAL A 66 -3.65 -14.44 10.24
C VAL A 66 -3.45 -15.73 11.05
N CYS A 67 -3.25 -15.60 12.35
CA CYS A 67 -3.14 -16.72 13.27
C CYS A 67 -4.55 -17.24 13.61
N LEU A 68 -4.92 -18.39 13.05
CA LEU A 68 -6.25 -19.01 13.27
C LEU A 68 -6.55 -19.27 14.74
N ASN A 69 -5.52 -19.61 15.54
CA ASN A 69 -5.69 -19.81 16.98
C ASN A 69 -6.09 -18.52 17.71
N SER A 70 -5.51 -17.39 17.30
CA SER A 70 -5.82 -16.10 17.91
C SER A 70 -7.17 -15.56 17.43
N ALA A 71 -7.43 -15.66 16.13
CA ALA A 71 -8.61 -15.07 15.49
C ALA A 71 -9.90 -15.90 15.72
N LEU A 72 -9.80 -17.23 15.66
CA LEU A 72 -10.95 -18.12 15.59
C LEU A 72 -10.93 -19.24 16.66
N ASP A 73 -9.96 -19.25 17.57
CA ASP A 73 -9.74 -20.31 18.57
C ASP A 73 -9.62 -21.71 17.92
N GLN A 74 -8.97 -21.78 16.76
CA GLN A 74 -8.75 -23.01 15.98
C GLN A 74 -7.29 -23.48 16.06
N ASP A 75 -7.05 -24.74 15.71
CA ASP A 75 -5.68 -25.27 15.60
C ASP A 75 -4.91 -24.50 14.53
N CYS A 76 -3.68 -24.10 14.85
CA CYS A 76 -2.84 -23.31 13.96
C CYS A 76 -1.50 -24.00 13.80
N GLU A 77 -1.30 -24.64 12.64
CA GLU A 77 -0.06 -25.37 12.33
C GLU A 77 1.21 -24.53 12.52
N ARG A 78 1.12 -23.21 12.30
CA ARG A 78 2.28 -22.31 12.47
C ARG A 78 2.62 -22.06 13.94
N CYS A 79 1.63 -22.08 14.82
CA CYS A 79 1.88 -22.06 16.27
C CYS A 79 2.50 -23.38 16.74
N GLU A 80 2.09 -24.50 16.15
CA GLU A 80 2.56 -25.84 16.53
C GLU A 80 3.97 -26.17 16.02
N LYS A 81 4.37 -25.64 14.86
CA LYS A 81 5.66 -25.91 14.22
C LYS A 81 6.86 -25.16 14.84
N ASP A 82 6.73 -24.61 16.05
CA ASP A 82 7.75 -23.77 16.72
C ASP A 82 8.30 -22.63 15.82
N GLU A 83 7.47 -22.11 14.90
CA GLU A 83 7.83 -20.92 14.13
C GLU A 83 7.90 -19.70 15.05
N LYS A 84 8.44 -18.59 14.54
CA LYS A 84 8.44 -17.31 15.27
C LYS A 84 7.00 -16.98 15.71
N PRO A 85 6.81 -16.53 16.97
CA PRO A 85 5.49 -16.23 17.49
C PRO A 85 4.79 -15.19 16.61
N PRO A 86 3.47 -15.28 16.44
CA PRO A 86 2.75 -14.33 15.62
C PRO A 86 2.76 -12.95 16.28
N THR A 87 2.85 -11.93 15.43
CA THR A 87 2.93 -10.52 15.83
C THR A 87 1.58 -9.85 15.62
N THR A 88 1.20 -8.95 16.52
CA THR A 88 -0.01 -8.15 16.34
C THR A 88 0.21 -7.09 15.26
N LEU A 89 -0.61 -7.14 14.22
CA LEU A 89 -0.70 -6.15 13.17
C LEU A 89 -2.13 -5.60 13.13
N PHE A 90 -2.33 -4.55 12.35
CA PHE A 90 -3.66 -4.12 11.95
C PHE A 90 -3.83 -4.16 10.44
N LEU A 91 -5.09 -4.25 10.02
CA LEU A 91 -5.52 -3.98 8.66
C LEU A 91 -6.51 -2.82 8.68
N ALA A 92 -6.35 -1.91 7.72
CA ALA A 92 -7.30 -0.84 7.44
C ALA A 92 -7.32 -0.56 5.94
N TRP A 93 -8.50 -0.27 5.40
CA TRP A 93 -8.62 0.26 4.06
C TRP A 93 -8.29 1.74 4.05
N VAL A 94 -7.51 2.16 3.06
CA VAL A 94 -7.26 3.55 2.75
C VAL A 94 -7.36 3.77 1.26
N TYR A 95 -7.66 5.00 0.85
CA TYR A 95 -7.52 5.43 -0.54
C TYR A 95 -6.24 6.25 -0.66
N GLU A 96 -5.24 5.71 -1.36
CA GLU A 96 -3.97 6.40 -1.56
C GLU A 96 -4.08 7.31 -2.79
N PHE A 97 -3.93 8.62 -2.58
CA PHE A 97 -3.97 9.60 -3.65
C PHE A 97 -2.61 9.66 -4.36
N SER A 98 -1.56 9.79 -3.57
CA SER A 98 -0.21 9.95 -4.09
C SER A 98 0.85 9.40 -3.14
N HIS A 99 1.96 9.03 -3.76
CA HIS A 99 3.14 8.47 -3.10
C HIS A 99 4.35 9.34 -3.39
N PHE A 100 5.12 9.69 -2.37
CA PHE A 100 6.25 10.60 -2.44
C PHE A 100 7.54 9.87 -2.10
N TYR A 101 8.40 9.71 -3.11
CA TYR A 101 9.70 9.08 -2.97
C TYR A 101 10.79 10.14 -2.81
N PRO A 102 11.72 9.98 -1.84
CA PRO A 102 12.88 10.83 -1.74
C PRO A 102 13.77 10.67 -3.00
N PRO A 103 14.56 11.68 -3.37
CA PRO A 103 15.28 11.70 -4.65
C PRO A 103 16.59 10.89 -4.62
N THR A 104 16.57 9.71 -3.99
CA THR A 104 17.71 8.80 -3.87
C THR A 104 17.93 7.97 -5.13
N SER A 105 19.11 7.38 -5.27
CA SER A 105 19.44 6.50 -6.41
C SER A 105 18.58 5.24 -6.40
N GLU A 106 18.28 4.70 -5.22
CA GLU A 106 17.40 3.55 -5.00
C GLU A 106 15.98 3.84 -5.46
N ALA A 107 15.43 4.99 -5.06
CA ALA A 107 14.09 5.42 -5.46
C ALA A 107 14.00 5.62 -6.98
N LYS A 108 14.97 6.29 -7.60
CA LYS A 108 15.04 6.45 -9.06
C LYS A 108 15.03 5.10 -9.79
N THR A 109 15.81 4.13 -9.29
CA THR A 109 15.86 2.77 -9.84
C THR A 109 14.51 2.05 -9.70
N ALA A 110 13.85 2.16 -8.55
CA ALA A 110 12.55 1.55 -8.31
C ALA A 110 11.46 2.18 -9.21
N LEU A 111 11.45 3.50 -9.34
CA LEU A 111 10.54 4.25 -10.19
C LEU A 111 10.72 3.93 -11.67
N LYS A 112 11.97 3.79 -12.14
CA LYS A 112 12.26 3.34 -13.51
C LYS A 112 11.63 1.97 -13.80
N LYS A 113 11.83 1.00 -12.91
CA LYS A 113 11.21 -0.33 -13.02
C LYS A 113 9.68 -0.27 -12.97
N MET A 114 9.12 0.66 -12.19
CA MET A 114 7.68 0.87 -12.11
C MET A 114 7.13 1.38 -13.44
N LYS A 115 7.77 2.38 -14.06
CA LYS A 115 7.43 2.95 -15.37
C LYS A 115 7.63 1.97 -16.53
N GLU A 116 8.61 1.09 -16.43
CA GLU A 116 8.82 0.01 -17.42
C GLU A 116 7.69 -1.03 -17.39
N ARG A 117 7.14 -1.32 -16.20
CA ARG A 117 6.02 -2.25 -16.01
C ARG A 117 4.67 -1.63 -16.34
N ASP A 118 4.50 -0.36 -16.02
CA ASP A 118 3.28 0.41 -16.21
C ASP A 118 3.62 1.70 -16.94
N LYS A 119 3.31 1.75 -18.23
CA LYS A 119 3.65 2.89 -19.09
C LYS A 119 2.80 4.12 -18.79
N ASP A 120 1.64 3.94 -18.17
CA ASP A 120 0.67 5.02 -17.94
C ASP A 120 0.88 5.72 -16.60
N ILE A 121 1.69 5.13 -15.71
CA ILE A 121 2.00 5.74 -14.41
C ILE A 121 2.57 7.15 -14.54
N VAL A 122 1.99 8.09 -13.81
CA VAL A 122 2.40 9.50 -13.85
C VAL A 122 3.37 9.79 -12.71
N ILE A 123 4.61 10.13 -13.06
CA ILE A 123 5.68 10.47 -12.11
C ILE A 123 6.08 11.93 -12.31
N LYS A 124 5.93 12.75 -11.27
CA LYS A 124 6.22 14.18 -11.28
C LYS A 124 7.34 14.50 -10.30
N LYS A 125 8.22 15.44 -10.62
CA LYS A 125 9.14 16.03 -9.63
C LYS A 125 8.39 17.14 -8.90
N THR A 126 8.27 17.05 -7.58
CA THR A 126 7.56 18.04 -6.77
C THR A 126 8.45 18.56 -5.65
N LYS A 127 8.08 19.71 -5.08
CA LYS A 127 8.72 20.27 -3.89
C LYS A 127 7.70 20.40 -2.77
N ILE A 128 8.04 19.89 -1.61
CA ILE A 128 7.23 19.97 -0.39
C ILE A 128 8.09 20.64 0.67
N GLY A 129 7.71 21.87 1.01
CA GLY A 129 8.60 22.79 1.70
C GLY A 129 9.88 23.04 0.89
N SER A 130 11.04 22.81 1.51
CA SER A 130 12.35 22.93 0.85
C SER A 130 12.86 21.63 0.24
N ALA A 131 12.22 20.50 0.52
CA ALA A 131 12.65 19.19 0.04
C ALA A 131 12.03 18.87 -1.33
N SER A 132 12.77 18.13 -2.16
CA SER A 132 12.31 17.68 -3.48
C SER A 132 11.94 16.20 -3.40
N PHE A 133 10.89 15.80 -4.10
CA PHE A 133 10.40 14.42 -4.15
C PHE A 133 10.03 14.02 -5.58
N PHE A 134 9.96 12.71 -5.81
CA PHE A 134 9.21 12.14 -6.91
C PHE A 134 7.81 11.78 -6.42
N GLU A 135 6.80 12.42 -6.97
CA GLU A 135 5.40 12.13 -6.71
C GLU A 135 4.85 11.18 -7.77
N VAL A 136 4.25 10.09 -7.30
CA VAL A 136 3.50 9.13 -8.10
C VAL A 136 2.03 9.29 -7.76
N GLU A 137 1.22 9.49 -8.80
CA GLU A 137 -0.24 9.49 -8.66
C GLU A 137 -0.72 8.03 -8.58
N VAL A 138 -1.43 7.69 -7.50
CA VAL A 138 -1.86 6.30 -7.20
C VAL A 138 -3.35 6.15 -7.46
N ASN A 139 -4.19 6.89 -6.73
CA ASN A 139 -5.66 6.86 -6.85
C ASN A 139 -6.26 5.45 -6.78
N GLU A 140 -5.81 4.64 -5.82
CA GLU A 140 -6.27 3.25 -5.65
C GLU A 140 -6.66 2.98 -4.18
N PRO A 141 -7.64 2.09 -3.91
CA PRO A 141 -7.82 1.53 -2.58
C PRO A 141 -6.65 0.60 -2.23
N MET A 142 -6.07 0.80 -1.05
CA MET A 142 -4.89 0.10 -0.56
C MET A 142 -5.15 -0.48 0.83
N LEU A 143 -4.52 -1.60 1.13
CA LEU A 143 -4.44 -2.10 2.50
C LEU A 143 -3.26 -1.48 3.24
N MET A 144 -3.53 -0.86 4.39
CA MET A 144 -2.52 -0.61 5.40
C MET A 144 -2.37 -1.86 6.27
N GLN A 145 -1.20 -2.52 6.20
CA GLN A 145 -0.84 -3.63 7.10
C GLN A 145 0.42 -3.29 7.89
N TYR A 146 0.25 -2.77 9.11
CA TYR A 146 1.36 -2.29 9.94
C TYR A 146 1.25 -2.80 11.38
N SER A 147 2.31 -2.58 12.17
CA SER A 147 2.41 -3.05 13.55
C SER A 147 1.42 -2.37 14.50
N THR A 148 1.06 -3.07 15.58
CA THR A 148 0.24 -2.54 16.68
C THR A 148 0.77 -1.27 17.34
N PHE A 149 2.04 -0.91 17.17
CA PHE A 149 2.62 0.32 17.72
C PHE A 149 1.87 1.59 17.28
N PHE A 150 1.15 1.54 16.16
CA PHE A 150 0.40 2.67 15.63
C PHE A 150 -1.03 2.80 16.16
N ARG A 151 -1.48 1.86 17.01
CA ARG A 151 -2.80 1.91 17.65
C ARG A 151 -3.02 3.20 18.43
N GLY A 152 -2.03 3.61 19.23
CA GLY A 152 -2.09 4.84 20.03
C GLY A 152 -2.23 6.08 19.14
N PRO A 153 -1.30 6.33 18.20
CA PRO A 153 -1.39 7.43 17.26
C PRO A 153 -2.71 7.48 16.47
N ILE A 154 -3.18 6.36 15.91
CA ILE A 154 -4.44 6.30 15.15
C ILE A 154 -5.61 6.67 16.05
N LYS A 155 -5.71 6.04 17.23
CA LYS A 155 -6.76 6.32 18.20
C LYS A 155 -6.75 7.79 18.64
N ALA A 156 -5.58 8.36 18.91
CA ALA A 156 -5.46 9.75 19.30
C ALA A 156 -5.96 10.71 18.19
N ARG A 157 -5.73 10.39 16.90
CA ARG A 157 -6.29 11.17 15.78
C ARG A 157 -7.82 11.04 15.71
N ALA A 158 -8.34 9.82 15.84
CA ALA A 158 -9.78 9.59 15.85
C ALA A 158 -10.47 10.31 17.02
N GLU A 159 -9.92 10.23 18.23
CA GLU A 159 -10.45 10.93 19.40
C GLU A 159 -10.37 12.45 19.28
N HIS A 160 -9.26 12.97 18.74
CA HIS A 160 -9.07 14.42 18.59
C HIS A 160 -9.99 15.03 17.52
N HIS A 161 -10.31 14.29 16.46
CA HIS A 161 -11.10 14.78 15.34
C HIS A 161 -12.54 14.24 15.30
N GLY A 162 -12.85 13.24 16.12
CA GLY A 162 -14.12 12.52 16.18
C GLY A 162 -14.28 11.39 15.16
N THR A 163 -13.41 11.31 14.14
CA THR A 163 -13.46 10.33 13.04
C THR A 163 -12.13 10.32 12.29
N LEU A 164 -11.82 9.20 11.62
CA LEU A 164 -10.72 9.12 10.65
C LEU A 164 -11.15 9.47 9.21
N LEU A 165 -12.45 9.57 8.94
CA LEU A 165 -12.97 9.58 7.57
C LEU A 165 -13.13 10.99 6.97
N ASP A 166 -13.01 12.05 7.77
CA ASP A 166 -13.34 13.43 7.37
C ASP A 166 -12.18 14.24 6.77
N ARG A 167 -11.02 13.61 6.59
CA ARG A 167 -9.81 14.27 6.10
C ARG A 167 -8.80 13.29 5.50
N PRO A 168 -7.86 13.79 4.70
CA PRO A 168 -6.68 13.05 4.33
C PRO A 168 -5.63 13.05 5.45
N PHE A 169 -4.68 12.15 5.33
CA PHE A 169 -3.53 11.99 6.21
C PHE A 169 -2.27 11.81 5.38
N GLU A 170 -1.15 12.23 5.96
CA GLU A 170 0.18 11.85 5.50
C GLU A 170 0.74 10.79 6.43
N TRP A 171 1.23 9.71 5.82
CA TRP A 171 1.89 8.62 6.51
C TRP A 171 3.35 8.63 6.11
N ILE A 172 4.20 9.00 7.06
CA ILE A 172 5.59 9.37 6.81
C ILE A 172 6.50 8.36 7.50
N ARG A 173 7.46 7.81 6.78
CA ARG A 173 8.50 6.93 7.33
C ARG A 173 9.77 7.72 7.58
N ASN A 174 10.26 7.67 8.81
CA ASN A 174 11.55 8.24 9.20
C ASN A 174 12.51 7.13 9.68
N GLY A 175 13.78 7.28 9.34
CA GLY A 175 14.87 6.40 9.73
C GLY A 175 15.44 5.59 8.56
N GLU A 176 16.76 5.58 8.45
CA GLU A 176 17.48 4.78 7.46
C GLU A 176 17.20 3.30 7.60
N ARG A 177 17.13 2.62 6.46
CA ARG A 177 16.96 1.16 6.39
C ARG A 177 18.12 0.48 7.13
N ARG A 178 17.80 -0.42 8.07
CA ARG A 178 18.75 -1.20 8.91
C ARG A 178 19.50 -0.41 9.99
N LYS A 179 19.23 0.88 10.20
CA LYS A 179 19.63 1.60 11.42
C LYS A 179 18.51 1.50 12.47
N GLN A 180 18.88 1.49 13.75
CA GLN A 180 18.08 0.89 14.84
C GLN A 180 16.77 1.62 15.21
N GLN A 181 16.39 2.73 14.58
CA GLN A 181 15.14 3.41 14.94
C GLN A 181 14.36 3.87 13.71
N LEU A 182 13.52 2.96 13.23
CA LEU A 182 12.45 3.29 12.28
C LEU A 182 11.28 3.88 13.08
N SER A 183 10.76 5.00 12.61
CA SER A 183 9.54 5.61 13.17
C SER A 183 8.60 6.00 12.05
N TYR A 184 7.31 6.08 12.37
CA TYR A 184 6.30 6.54 11.44
C TYR A 184 5.47 7.64 12.10
N VAL A 185 5.06 8.60 11.29
CA VAL A 185 4.22 9.72 11.70
C VAL A 185 2.93 9.67 10.90
N LEU A 186 1.80 9.78 11.61
CA LEU A 186 0.49 10.00 11.02
C LEU A 186 0.09 11.45 11.25
N GLU A 187 0.16 12.24 10.19
CA GLU A 187 -0.18 13.66 10.19
C GLU A 187 -1.56 13.86 9.57
N ALA A 188 -2.45 14.54 10.29
CA ALA A 188 -3.77 14.85 9.81
C ALA A 188 -3.72 16.13 8.98
N LEU A 189 -4.28 16.09 7.77
CA LEU A 189 -4.42 17.28 6.93
C LEU A 189 -5.75 18.00 7.22
N ASP A 190 -5.98 19.08 6.48
CA ASP A 190 -7.22 19.85 6.59
C ASP A 190 -8.44 18.99 6.27
N LYS A 191 -9.56 19.33 6.91
CA LYS A 191 -10.84 18.69 6.64
C LYS A 191 -11.19 18.84 5.18
N GLU A 192 -11.61 17.73 4.58
CA GLU A 192 -12.03 17.70 3.20
C GLU A 192 -13.15 16.67 3.07
N LYS A 193 -14.24 17.08 2.42
CA LYS A 193 -15.42 16.25 2.26
C LYS A 193 -15.10 15.07 1.35
N MET A 194 -15.36 13.86 1.82
CA MET A 194 -15.28 12.65 1.00
C MET A 194 -16.23 12.76 -0.20
N SER A 195 -15.71 12.50 -1.41
CA SER A 195 -16.47 12.48 -2.66
C SER A 195 -17.52 11.38 -2.66
N LYS A 196 -18.48 11.43 -3.59
CA LYS A 196 -19.51 10.38 -3.73
C LYS A 196 -18.87 9.04 -4.11
N GLU A 197 -17.96 9.08 -5.08
CA GLU A 197 -17.19 7.93 -5.57
C GLU A 197 -16.44 7.22 -4.43
N LEU A 198 -15.73 7.99 -3.57
CA LEU A 198 -15.02 7.39 -2.45
C LEU A 198 -15.94 6.76 -1.40
N LYS A 199 -17.16 7.30 -1.21
CA LYS A 199 -18.15 6.69 -0.32
C LYS A 199 -18.72 5.40 -0.88
N GLU A 200 -18.96 5.37 -2.19
CA GLU A 200 -19.44 4.18 -2.90
C GLU A 200 -18.37 3.09 -2.86
N LEU A 201 -17.11 3.45 -3.15
CA LEU A 201 -15.97 2.56 -2.99
C LEU A 201 -15.84 2.04 -1.56
N MET A 202 -15.91 2.92 -0.56
CA MET A 202 -15.84 2.51 0.86
C MET A 202 -16.91 1.47 1.21
N ALA A 203 -18.12 1.61 0.66
CA ALA A 203 -19.21 0.67 0.89
C ALA A 203 -19.08 -0.65 0.10
N SER A 204 -18.31 -0.67 -1.00
CA SER A 204 -18.08 -1.86 -1.81
C SER A 204 -16.84 -2.65 -1.40
N LEU A 205 -15.99 -2.10 -0.53
CA LEU A 205 -14.78 -2.78 -0.10
C LEU A 205 -15.10 -4.01 0.76
N PRO A 206 -14.39 -5.13 0.56
CA PRO A 206 -14.57 -6.32 1.37
C PRO A 206 -14.25 -6.10 2.84
N ASP A 207 -14.88 -6.90 3.69
CA ASP A 207 -14.59 -6.94 5.12
C ASP A 207 -13.11 -7.30 5.39
N LEU A 208 -12.51 -6.63 6.38
CA LEU A 208 -11.09 -6.78 6.67
C LEU A 208 -10.74 -8.14 7.30
N GLU A 209 -11.66 -8.77 8.04
CA GLU A 209 -11.50 -10.12 8.55
C GLU A 209 -11.51 -11.13 7.39
N ASP A 210 -12.44 -10.98 6.45
CA ASP A 210 -12.50 -11.82 5.24
C ASP A 210 -11.24 -11.69 4.39
N VAL A 211 -10.72 -10.47 4.25
CA VAL A 211 -9.42 -10.21 3.61
C VAL A 211 -8.28 -10.87 4.37
N ALA A 212 -8.26 -10.79 5.70
CA ALA A 212 -7.19 -11.38 6.52
C ALA A 212 -7.16 -12.91 6.44
N LEU A 213 -8.34 -13.52 6.37
CA LEU A 213 -8.56 -14.96 6.21
C LEU A 213 -8.39 -15.41 4.75
N GLY A 214 -8.22 -14.48 3.81
CA GLY A 214 -8.07 -14.75 2.39
C GLY A 214 -9.28 -15.35 1.70
N ARG A 215 -10.48 -15.10 2.24
CA ARG A 215 -11.76 -15.41 1.58
C ARG A 215 -12.01 -14.52 0.35
N VAL A 216 -11.23 -13.45 0.22
CA VAL A 216 -11.27 -12.50 -0.89
C VAL A 216 -10.14 -12.79 -1.86
N GLU A 217 -10.48 -13.20 -3.08
CA GLU A 217 -9.53 -13.55 -4.13
C GLU A 217 -9.39 -12.47 -5.21
N THR A 218 -10.42 -11.62 -5.40
CA THR A 218 -10.42 -10.47 -6.31
C THR A 218 -11.20 -9.26 -5.74
N LEU A 219 -10.87 -8.05 -6.20
CA LEU A 219 -11.55 -6.78 -5.91
C LEU A 219 -12.21 -6.50 -7.24
N GLU A 220 -13.46 -6.95 -7.39
CA GLU A 220 -14.21 -6.65 -8.61
C GLU A 220 -14.37 -5.13 -8.70
N GLN A 221 -13.65 -4.51 -9.64
CA GLN A 221 -13.98 -3.16 -10.08
C GLN A 221 -15.20 -3.29 -11.00
N ASP A 222 -16.39 -3.23 -10.43
CA ASP A 222 -17.61 -3.02 -11.21
C ASP A 222 -17.53 -1.61 -11.83
N GLY A 223 -17.08 -1.52 -13.09
CA GLY A 223 -17.06 -0.25 -13.82
C GLY A 223 -16.26 -0.22 -15.11
N GLU A 224 -16.71 -0.94 -16.14
CA GLU A 224 -16.94 -0.45 -17.53
C GLU A 224 -17.00 -1.64 -18.49
N GLU A 225 -18.21 -2.16 -18.73
CA GLU A 225 -18.53 -2.68 -20.06
C GLU A 225 -18.38 -1.52 -21.04
N LYS A 226 -17.24 -1.47 -21.74
CA LYS A 226 -17.12 -0.66 -22.95
C LYS A 226 -18.06 -1.28 -23.98
N GLU A 227 -19.24 -0.70 -24.12
CA GLU A 227 -20.03 -0.83 -25.34
C GLU A 227 -19.16 -0.32 -26.50
N ASP A 228 -18.73 -1.26 -27.34
CA ASP A 228 -18.20 -1.02 -28.67
C ASP A 228 -19.21 -0.14 -29.44
N SER A 229 -18.87 1.13 -29.60
CA SER A 229 -19.41 1.94 -30.69
C SER A 229 -18.25 2.33 -31.60
N ASP A 230 -18.03 1.46 -32.60
CA ASP A 230 -17.48 1.84 -33.89
C ASP A 230 -18.30 3.02 -34.43
N ASP A 231 -17.71 4.22 -34.50
CA ASP A 231 -17.59 4.94 -35.76
C ASP A 231 -16.84 6.29 -35.62
N PHE A 232 -16.09 6.59 -36.67
CA PHE A 232 -15.86 7.91 -37.25
C PHE A 232 -14.49 8.64 -37.08
N LEU A 233 -13.66 8.32 -38.09
CA LEU A 233 -12.77 9.17 -38.92
C LEU A 233 -11.34 9.51 -38.48
N GLU A 234 -10.43 8.95 -39.28
CA GLU A 234 -9.12 9.49 -39.65
C GLU A 234 -9.21 10.96 -40.12
N GLU A 235 -8.29 11.82 -39.65
CA GLU A 235 -7.34 12.45 -40.59
C GLU A 235 -6.08 13.03 -39.91
N LYS A 236 -5.01 13.01 -40.71
CA LYS A 236 -3.58 13.22 -40.42
C LYS A 236 -3.18 14.62 -39.94
N GLY A 237 -2.07 14.70 -39.20
CA GLY A 237 -1.29 15.96 -39.15
C GLY A 237 -0.10 16.10 -38.19
N LYS A 238 1.03 15.44 -38.50
CA LYS A 238 2.45 15.87 -38.32
C LYS A 238 2.98 16.48 -37.00
N LYS A 239 4.10 15.86 -36.54
CA LYS A 239 5.35 16.42 -35.94
C LYS A 239 5.20 17.17 -34.61
N SER A 240 6.11 17.15 -33.65
CA SER A 240 7.41 16.52 -33.37
C SER A 240 7.85 17.17 -32.06
N ALA A 241 8.43 16.44 -31.11
CA ALA A 241 9.54 16.90 -30.27
C ALA A 241 9.86 15.81 -29.24
N ASP A 242 11.14 15.48 -29.20
CA ASP A 242 11.83 14.70 -28.18
C ASP A 242 11.56 15.28 -26.79
N ASP A 243 11.16 14.45 -25.83
CA ASP A 243 11.39 14.72 -24.40
C ASP A 243 12.31 13.63 -23.87
N ASP A 244 13.58 13.99 -24.01
CA ASP A 244 14.78 13.45 -23.42
C ASP A 244 14.61 13.29 -21.90
N LEU A 245 14.47 12.05 -21.44
CA LEU A 245 14.57 11.70 -20.03
C LEU A 245 16.04 11.80 -19.63
N GLY A 246 16.52 13.05 -19.45
CA GLY A 246 17.87 13.41 -19.02
C GLY A 246 18.25 12.77 -17.68
N LEU A 247 18.61 11.50 -17.76
CA LEU A 247 19.31 10.71 -16.76
C LEU A 247 20.73 10.53 -17.31
N ASP A 248 21.45 11.63 -17.43
CA ASP A 248 22.88 11.58 -17.72
C ASP A 248 23.61 11.05 -16.49
N ASP A 249 24.15 9.87 -16.71
CA ASP A 249 25.11 9.11 -15.91
C ASP A 249 26.50 9.72 -16.16
N ASN A 250 26.86 10.76 -15.42
CA ASN A 250 28.25 11.18 -15.34
C ASN A 250 28.92 10.43 -14.19
N GLY A 251 29.36 9.22 -14.51
CA GLY A 251 30.51 8.62 -13.86
C GLY A 251 31.78 9.24 -14.43
N ASP A 252 32.49 10.00 -13.61
CA ASP A 252 33.92 10.23 -13.78
C ASP A 252 34.62 9.61 -12.55
N GLU A 253 35.13 8.40 -12.77
CA GLU A 253 36.41 7.99 -12.20
C GLU A 253 37.48 8.84 -12.89
N GLU A 254 38.37 9.48 -12.14
CA GLU A 254 39.80 9.36 -12.38
C GLU A 254 40.63 9.87 -11.20
N ASP A 255 41.74 9.17 -11.04
CA ASP A 255 42.73 9.16 -9.96
C ASP A 255 43.70 10.37 -9.98
N ASP A 256 44.58 10.36 -8.98
CA ASP A 256 45.92 10.95 -8.93
C ASP A 256 46.06 12.49 -8.81
N PHE A 257 46.26 12.98 -7.58
CA PHE A 257 47.53 13.48 -7.00
C PHE A 257 47.35 14.06 -5.60
#